data_AF-A0A3D1P9K1-F1
#
_entry.id   AF-A0A3D1P9K1-F1
#
_cell.length_a   1.000
_cell.length_b   1.000
_cell.length_c   1.000
_cell.angle_alpha   90.00
_cell.angle_beta   90.00
_cell.angle_gamma   90.00
#
_symmetry.space_group_name_H-M   'P 1'
#
loop_
_entity.id
_entity.type
_entity.pdbx_description
1 polymer ?
#
loop_
_entity_poly.entity_id
_entity_poly.type
_entity_poly.pdbx_seq_one_letter_code
_entity_poly.pdbx_strand_id
1 'polypeptide(L)' 'MAIFRQYIAPLLVVLVFFLALVAVSARIFLPTDMAAPAPTEQVNPQPENAQSQFTRVVALAPDEVNSLASRY' A
#
# COMPACT_ATOMS: atom_id res chain seq x y z
N MET A 1 -54.98 -8.15 6.36
CA MET A 1 -54.22 -9.18 7.11
C MET A 1 -53.00 -8.54 7.77
N ALA A 2 -53.17 -7.93 8.94
CA ALA A 2 -52.10 -7.15 9.60
C ALA A 2 -51.03 -8.05 10.28
N ILE A 3 -51.43 -9.26 10.72
CA ILE A 3 -50.59 -10.18 11.50
C ILE A 3 -49.32 -10.60 10.73
N PHE A 4 -49.46 -10.91 9.45
CA PHE A 4 -48.32 -11.35 8.63
C PHE A 4 -47.25 -10.24 8.53
N ARG A 5 -47.66 -9.00 8.24
CA ARG A 5 -46.72 -7.88 8.14
C ARG A 5 -46.22 -7.38 9.50
N GLN A 6 -47.02 -7.51 10.56
CA GLN A 6 -46.70 -6.95 11.87
C GLN A 6 -45.80 -7.85 12.73
N TYR A 7 -45.77 -9.16 12.47
CA TYR A 7 -44.91 -10.09 13.21
C TYR A 7 -43.86 -10.74 12.32
N ILE A 8 -44.25 -11.23 11.14
CA ILE A 8 -43.31 -11.97 10.29
C ILE A 8 -42.32 -11.02 9.60
N ALA A 9 -42.77 -9.85 9.12
CA ALA A 9 -41.85 -8.88 8.52
C ALA A 9 -40.77 -8.38 9.51
N PRO A 10 -41.09 -7.92 10.74
CA PRO A 10 -40.05 -7.51 11.68
C PRO A 10 -39.14 -8.67 12.13
N LEU A 11 -39.67 -9.90 12.26
CA LEU A 11 -38.84 -11.06 12.57
C LEU A 11 -37.84 -11.35 11.43
N LEU A 12 -38.26 -11.28 10.16
CA LEU A 12 -37.37 -11.41 9.02
C LEU A 12 -36.31 -10.32 8.95
N VAL A 13 -36.66 -9.07 9.30
CA VAL A 13 -35.67 -7.98 9.38
C VAL A 13 -34.59 -8.30 10.39
N VAL A 14 -34.96 -8.76 11.58
CA VAL A 14 -33.99 -9.15 12.62
C VAL A 14 -33.15 -10.35 12.17
N LEU A 15 -33.77 -11.35 11.56
CA LEU A 15 -33.08 -12.53 11.04
C LEU A 15 -32.04 -12.17 9.98
N VAL A 16 -32.43 -11.36 9.00
CA VAL A 16 -31.54 -10.89 7.92
C VAL A 16 -30.47 -9.98 8.48
N PHE A 17 -30.79 -9.13 9.46
CA PHE A 17 -29.81 -8.29 10.15
C PHE A 17 -28.71 -9.14 10.82
N PHE A 18 -29.08 -10.18 11.58
CA PHE A 18 -28.09 -11.06 12.20
C PHE A 18 -27.26 -11.81 11.16
N LEU A 19 -27.89 -12.30 10.11
CA LEU A 19 -27.18 -12.96 9.01
C LEU A 19 -26.19 -12.00 8.34
N ALA A 20 -26.61 -10.77 8.05
CA ALA A 20 -25.76 -9.73 7.46
C ALA A 20 -24.63 -9.34 8.41
N LEU A 21 -24.89 -9.21 9.71
CA LEU A 21 -23.88 -8.91 10.73
C LEU A 21 -22.81 -10.00 10.76
N VAL A 22 -23.20 -11.28 10.82
CA VAL A 22 -22.27 -12.42 10.78
C VAL A 22 -21.52 -12.46 9.46
N ALA A 23 -22.19 -12.29 8.33
CA ALA A 23 -21.55 -12.33 7.01
C ALA A 23 -20.51 -11.20 6.84
N VAL A 24 -20.83 -9.99 7.29
CA VAL A 24 -19.91 -8.84 7.27
C VAL A 24 -18.71 -9.07 8.19
N SER A 25 -18.95 -9.57 9.41
CA SER A 25 -17.86 -9.88 10.34
C SER A 25 -16.98 -11.03 9.83
N ALA A 26 -17.57 -12.05 9.21
CA ALA A 26 -16.84 -13.20 8.67
C ALA A 26 -16.06 -12.85 7.39
N ARG A 27 -16.52 -11.86 6.60
CA ARG A 27 -15.88 -11.46 5.33
C ARG A 27 -14.38 -11.17 5.47
N ILE A 28 -13.98 -10.54 6.56
CA ILE A 28 -12.57 -10.17 6.83
C ILE A 28 -11.67 -11.41 6.97
N PHE A 29 -12.25 -12.54 7.37
CA PHE A 29 -11.54 -13.80 7.54
C PHE A 29 -11.63 -14.71 6.31
N LEU A 30 -12.30 -14.28 5.23
CA LEU A 30 -12.31 -15.06 4.00
C LEU A 30 -10.94 -14.96 3.30
N PRO A 31 -10.34 -16.08 2.85
CA PRO A 31 -9.04 -16.07 2.16
C PRO A 31 -8.99 -15.13 0.96
N THR A 32 -10.15 -14.88 0.33
CA THR A 32 -10.31 -13.96 -0.81
C THR A 32 -10.21 -12.49 -0.42
N ASP A 33 -10.48 -12.10 0.83
CA ASP A 33 -10.32 -10.72 1.32
C ASP A 33 -8.82 -10.37 1.51
N MET A 34 -8.01 -11.36 1.89
CA MET A 34 -6.55 -11.23 2.01
C MET A 34 -5.79 -11.55 0.70
N ALA A 35 -6.50 -11.84 -0.40
CA ALA A 35 -5.89 -12.24 -1.66
C ALA A 35 -5.38 -11.07 -2.52
N ALA A 36 -5.56 -9.81 -2.07
CA ALA A 36 -4.95 -8.67 -2.73
C ALA A 36 -3.43 -8.69 -2.47
N PRO A 37 -2.59 -8.90 -3.49
CA PRO A 37 -1.15 -8.84 -3.32
C PRO A 37 -0.81 -7.46 -2.78
N ALA A 38 -0.06 -7.41 -1.67
CA ALA A 38 0.57 -6.16 -1.25
C ALA A 38 1.32 -5.58 -2.46
N PRO A 39 1.33 -4.25 -2.67
CA PRO A 39 2.13 -3.65 -3.71
C PRO A 39 3.57 -4.13 -3.58
N THR A 40 3.97 -5.06 -4.43
CA THR A 40 5.37 -5.38 -4.62
C THR A 40 5.88 -4.28 -5.53
N GLU A 41 6.19 -3.11 -4.96
CA GLU A 41 7.26 -2.32 -5.53
C GLU A 41 8.44 -3.30 -5.60
N GLN A 42 8.77 -3.74 -6.81
CA GLN A 42 10.11 -4.18 -7.08
C GLN A 42 10.94 -2.94 -6.75
N VAL A 43 11.46 -2.86 -5.52
CA VAL A 43 12.67 -2.09 -5.26
C VAL A 43 13.68 -2.75 -6.18
N ASN A 44 13.77 -2.26 -7.42
CA ASN A 44 14.94 -2.44 -8.21
C ASN A 44 15.99 -1.66 -7.43
N PRO A 45 16.95 -2.29 -6.74
CA PRO A 45 18.09 -1.55 -6.27
C PRO A 45 18.86 -1.20 -7.54
N GLN A 46 18.45 -0.14 -8.23
CA GLN A 46 19.16 0.41 -9.36
C GLN A 46 20.21 1.34 -8.75
N PRO A 47 21.51 0.97 -8.70
CA PRO A 47 22.56 1.90 -8.35
C PRO A 47 22.84 2.79 -9.57
N GLU A 48 21.85 3.46 -10.14
CA GLU A 48 22.08 4.34 -11.31
C GLU A 48 22.90 5.57 -10.92
N ASN A 49 22.78 6.00 -9.66
CA ASN A 49 23.30 7.29 -9.22
C ASN A 49 24.59 7.18 -8.38
N ALA A 50 24.87 6.02 -7.77
CA ALA A 50 26.04 5.87 -6.91
C ALA A 50 27.36 5.79 -7.71
N GLN A 51 27.36 5.04 -8.81
CA GLN A 51 28.54 4.91 -9.68
C GLN A 51 28.77 6.18 -10.51
N SER A 52 27.70 6.84 -10.92
CA SER A 52 27.71 8.10 -11.69
C SER A 52 28.27 9.26 -10.86
N GLN A 53 27.93 9.33 -9.58
CA GLN A 53 28.48 10.34 -8.67
C GLN A 53 29.95 10.08 -8.33
N PHE A 54 30.34 8.84 -8.06
CA PHE A 54 31.75 8.50 -7.80
C PHE A 54 32.65 8.80 -9.00
N THR A 55 32.21 8.41 -10.21
CA THR A 55 32.94 8.71 -11.46
C THR A 55 33.07 10.21 -11.69
N ARG A 56 32.02 10.99 -11.39
CA ARG A 56 32.04 12.46 -11.52
C ARG A 56 32.98 13.11 -10.51
N VAL A 57 32.97 12.66 -9.24
CA VAL A 57 33.83 13.20 -8.18
C VAL A 57 35.31 12.87 -8.43
N VAL A 58 35.61 11.65 -8.91
CA VAL A 58 36.97 11.24 -9.29
C VAL A 58 37.45 11.97 -10.55
N ALA A 59 36.57 12.21 -11.52
CA ALA A 59 36.91 12.93 -12.75
C ALA A 59 37.10 14.45 -12.55
N LEU A 60 36.48 15.06 -11.54
CA LEU A 60 36.58 16.51 -11.25
C LEU A 60 37.67 16.86 -10.22
N ALA A 61 38.28 15.86 -9.57
CA ALA A 61 39.26 16.07 -8.50
C ALA A 61 40.55 16.84 -8.89
N PRO A 62 41.16 16.70 -10.09
CA PRO A 62 42.40 17.42 -10.37
C PRO A 62 42.18 18.91 -10.70
N ASP A 63 41.07 19.24 -11.37
CA ASP A 63 40.84 20.60 -11.88
C ASP A 63 40.24 21.54 -10.81
N GLU A 64 39.32 21.03 -9.97
CA GLU A 64 38.71 21.87 -8.93
C GLU A 64 39.68 22.20 -7.80
N VAL A 65 40.53 21.27 -7.38
CA VAL A 65 41.51 21.49 -6.29
C VAL A 65 42.50 22.59 -6.67
N ASN A 66 42.95 22.62 -7.92
CA ASN A 66 43.86 23.67 -8.42
C ASN A 66 43.14 25.03 -8.58
N SER A 67 41.84 25.01 -8.90
CA SER A 67 41.01 26.22 -9.01
C SER A 67 40.68 26.87 -7.66
N LEU A 68 40.71 26.09 -6.57
CA LEU A 68 40.53 26.58 -5.20
C LEU A 68 41.86 27.06 -4.60
N ALA A 69 42.98 26.47 -4.99
CA ALA A 69 44.32 26.92 -4.58
C ALA A 69 44.71 28.26 -5.23
N SER A 70 44.28 28.53 -6.47
CA SER A 70 44.56 29.80 -7.18
C SER A 70 43.68 30.98 -6.75
N ARG A 71 42.71 30.78 -5.84
CA ARG A 71 41.80 31.83 -5.34
C ARG A 71 42.25 32.47 -4.01
N TYR A 72 43.36 32.03 -3.45
CA TYR A 72 44.07 32.67 -2.34
C TYR A 72 45.40 33.25 -2.83
#